data_AF-A0A4P1KGC2-F1
#
_entry.id   AF-A0A4P1KGC2-F1
#
_cell.length_a   1.000
_cell.length_b   1.000
_cell.length_c   1.000
_cell.angle_alpha   90.00
_cell.angle_beta   90.00
_cell.angle_gamma   90.00
#
_symmetry.space_group_name_H-M   'P 1'
#
loop_
_entity.id
_entity.type
_entity.pdbx_description
1 polymer ?
#
loop_
_entity_poly.entity_id
_entity_poly.type
_entity_poly.pdbx_seq_one_letter_code
_entity_poly.pdbx_strand_id
1 'polypeptide(L)'
;MSVQRLRRYAVSISVLGLLALPLAACGGGGGGTGGGIVTPPPPPPPPPPPPPPPPPPPPPPAIPSATSAEYLRNWGVGDVGAMSAWQRGATGRGVTVAVVDSGIKLNHQDLGGNVSPLSTDVVPGRNQPQGADDHGTNVSSIIAAPFNGFGTVGVAFNSTILSIRADVSDCTDPDDKVCFRSSDLVRSLDYAVQNGAKIINLSLGGETPLGSQFEAALQRAVNAGVIFAIAAGNEAGANPEWPGRYASDPRFAGSIIVVGAHDRARQLGDFSNKAGVSQGVYLTAPGVDVIVGCEGDGCWRVNGTSFASPAVAGALALLLEAFPNLTGREAVDILLRTGADLGDAGTDVTFGRGALDIARAFQPVGATASPMAAGASVNIAVAPGAHVGGPFGDAMGRTGALSTIAYDEYERLFRVDLGDAYRPRAAPQLAARDADAHAPVASVAGCAGRDATVPGRRRAGRTARAGRGALRPL
;
A
#
# COMPACT_ATOMS: atom_id res chain seq x y z
N MET A 1 3.78 33.75 11.76
CA MET A 1 2.65 34.64 11.39
C MET A 1 1.74 33.85 10.47
N SER A 2 0.61 33.42 11.00
CA SER A 2 -0.30 32.44 10.40
C SER A 2 -1.49 33.18 9.77
N VAL A 3 -1.74 32.98 8.48
CA VAL A 3 -2.92 33.54 7.81
C VAL A 3 -3.81 32.38 7.37
N GLN A 4 -4.87 32.18 8.16
CA GLN A 4 -5.99 31.29 7.90
C GLN A 4 -6.69 31.66 6.58
N ARG A 5 -6.97 30.67 5.72
CA ARG A 5 -8.00 30.79 4.68
C ARG A 5 -9.11 29.79 4.98
N LEU A 6 -10.18 30.27 5.60
CA LEU A 6 -11.48 29.60 5.57
C LEU A 6 -12.07 29.74 4.16
N ARG A 7 -12.37 28.62 3.50
CA ARG A 7 -13.33 28.57 2.40
C ARG A 7 -14.63 27.97 2.91
N ARG A 8 -15.67 28.82 2.98
CA ARG A 8 -17.05 28.41 3.22
C ARG A 8 -17.61 27.81 1.94
N TYR A 9 -18.05 26.56 1.97
CA TYR A 9 -18.91 25.98 0.93
C TYR A 9 -20.36 26.03 1.42
N ALA A 10 -21.19 26.78 0.72
CA ALA A 10 -22.65 26.75 0.86
C ALA A 10 -23.19 25.64 -0.05
N VAL A 11 -23.90 24.67 0.53
CA VAL A 11 -24.68 23.67 -0.21
C VAL A 11 -26.15 24.06 -0.08
N SER A 12 -26.76 24.44 -1.20
CA SER A 12 -28.19 24.68 -1.32
C SER A 12 -28.93 23.34 -1.38
N ILE A 13 -29.76 23.06 -0.38
CA ILE A 13 -30.70 21.93 -0.39
C ILE A 13 -32.08 22.48 -0.77
N SER A 14 -32.57 22.12 -1.95
CA SER A 14 -33.95 22.37 -2.37
C SER A 14 -34.84 21.22 -1.89
N VAL A 15 -35.63 21.46 -0.84
CA VAL A 15 -36.68 20.54 -0.37
C VAL A 15 -37.99 20.91 -1.06
N LEU A 16 -38.53 19.98 -1.86
CA LEU A 16 -39.86 20.08 -2.46
C LEU A 16 -40.93 19.91 -1.37
N GLY A 17 -41.80 20.90 -1.23
CA GLY A 17 -42.86 20.94 -0.22
C GLY A 17 -44.04 20.01 -0.51
N LEU A 18 -44.46 19.28 0.51
CA LEU A 18 -45.75 18.59 0.58
C LEU A 18 -46.75 19.49 1.31
N LEU A 19 -47.71 20.05 0.56
CA LEU A 19 -48.87 20.74 1.09
C LEU A 19 -49.86 19.74 1.71
N ALA A 20 -50.20 19.98 2.99
CA ALA A 20 -51.35 19.41 3.65
C ALA A 20 -52.62 20.20 3.29
N LEU A 21 -53.69 19.50 2.91
CA LEU A 21 -55.04 20.06 2.76
C LEU A 21 -56.00 19.34 3.72
N PRO A 22 -56.93 20.05 4.39
CA PRO A 22 -57.85 19.46 5.35
C PRO A 22 -59.12 18.92 4.66
N LEU A 23 -59.61 17.77 5.13
CA LEU A 23 -60.95 17.28 4.81
C LEU A 23 -62.01 18.12 5.52
N ALA A 24 -62.91 18.74 4.75
CA ALA A 24 -64.19 19.25 5.22
C ALA A 24 -65.31 18.32 4.72
N ALA A 25 -66.13 17.85 5.66
CA ALA A 25 -67.35 17.11 5.40
C ALA A 25 -68.56 18.05 5.41
N CYS A 26 -69.43 17.96 4.41
CA CYS A 26 -70.91 17.96 4.55
C CYS A 26 -71.62 18.07 3.19
N GLY A 27 -72.63 17.21 3.00
CA GLY A 27 -74.00 17.63 2.71
C GLY A 27 -74.45 17.83 1.26
N GLY A 28 -75.23 16.87 0.76
CA GLY A 28 -76.13 17.00 -0.40
C GLY A 28 -76.31 15.63 -1.05
N GLY A 29 -77.46 14.96 -1.10
CA GLY A 29 -78.84 15.42 -1.22
C GLY A 29 -79.32 15.15 -2.64
N GLY A 30 -80.04 14.05 -2.87
CA GLY A 30 -80.61 13.74 -4.19
C GLY A 30 -81.19 12.33 -4.31
N GLY A 31 -82.49 12.19 -4.02
CA GLY A 31 -83.25 10.98 -4.30
C GLY A 31 -83.58 10.85 -5.79
N GLY A 32 -83.51 9.63 -6.30
CA GLY A 32 -83.88 9.27 -7.67
C GLY A 32 -84.25 7.80 -7.71
N THR A 33 -85.54 7.52 -7.65
CA THR A 33 -86.16 6.20 -7.80
C THR A 33 -85.96 5.67 -9.22
N GLY A 34 -85.30 4.52 -9.34
CA GLY A 34 -85.20 3.77 -10.59
C GLY A 34 -84.93 2.29 -10.28
N GLY A 35 -85.98 1.48 -10.29
CA GLY A 35 -85.90 0.03 -10.11
C GLY A 35 -85.09 -0.60 -11.24
N GLY A 36 -83.86 -0.98 -10.94
CA GLY A 36 -83.01 -1.82 -11.77
C GLY A 36 -82.44 -2.93 -10.89
N ILE A 37 -82.56 -4.18 -11.34
CA ILE A 37 -81.96 -5.34 -10.69
C ILE A 37 -80.43 -5.15 -10.80
N VAL A 38 -79.78 -4.76 -9.71
CA VAL A 38 -78.33 -4.62 -9.65
C VAL A 38 -77.76 -5.99 -9.29
N THR A 39 -77.32 -6.76 -10.29
CA THR A 39 -76.44 -7.90 -10.06
C THR A 39 -75.11 -7.39 -9.50
N PRO A 40 -74.61 -7.93 -8.36
CA PRO A 40 -73.35 -7.47 -7.79
C PRO A 40 -72.21 -7.69 -8.81
N PRO A 41 -71.29 -6.72 -8.97
CA PRO A 41 -70.13 -6.90 -9.83
C PRO A 41 -69.28 -8.09 -9.33
N PRO A 42 -68.68 -8.87 -10.24
CA PRO A 42 -67.83 -9.99 -9.86
C PRO A 42 -66.68 -9.50 -8.97
N PRO A 43 -66.25 -10.31 -7.98
CA PRO A 43 -65.16 -9.94 -7.11
C PRO A 43 -63.90 -9.66 -7.93
N PRO A 44 -63.11 -8.64 -7.55
CA PRO A 44 -61.87 -8.33 -8.25
C PRO A 44 -60.95 -9.56 -8.26
N PRO A 45 -60.21 -9.78 -9.37
CA PRO A 45 -59.27 -10.87 -9.42
C PRO A 45 -58.25 -10.75 -8.29
N PRO A 46 -57.77 -11.89 -7.74
CA PRO A 46 -56.76 -11.87 -6.69
C PRO A 46 -55.52 -11.11 -7.18
N PRO A 47 -54.85 -10.36 -6.29
CA PRO A 47 -53.63 -9.65 -6.65
C PRO A 47 -52.60 -10.65 -7.19
N PRO A 48 -51.81 -10.23 -8.20
CA PRO A 48 -50.75 -11.09 -8.72
C PRO A 48 -49.80 -11.48 -7.59
N PRO A 49 -49.25 -12.70 -7.63
CA PRO A 49 -48.28 -13.14 -6.64
C PRO A 49 -47.10 -12.16 -6.60
N PRO A 50 -46.52 -11.91 -5.41
CA PRO A 50 -45.36 -11.03 -5.29
C PRO A 50 -44.24 -11.53 -6.21
N PRO A 51 -43.49 -10.61 -6.85
CA PRO A 51 -42.35 -10.99 -7.67
C PRO A 51 -41.38 -11.83 -6.83
N PRO A 52 -40.71 -12.82 -7.45
CA PRO A 52 -39.71 -13.61 -6.76
C PRO A 52 -38.64 -12.68 -6.16
N PRO A 53 -38.11 -13.01 -4.97
CA PRO A 53 -37.05 -12.23 -4.36
C PRO A 53 -35.88 -12.11 -5.34
N PRO A 54 -35.20 -10.95 -5.40
CA PRO A 54 -34.03 -10.79 -6.24
C PRO A 54 -33.00 -11.88 -5.89
N PRO A 55 -32.24 -12.38 -6.88
CA PRO A 55 -31.19 -13.33 -6.62
C PRO A 55 -30.22 -12.76 -5.57
N PRO A 56 -29.67 -13.61 -4.68
CA PRO A 56 -28.69 -13.15 -3.70
C PRO A 56 -27.52 -12.48 -4.43
N PRO A 57 -26.94 -11.42 -3.84
CA PRO A 57 -25.76 -10.78 -4.42
C PRO A 57 -24.66 -11.82 -4.63
N PRO A 58 -23.88 -11.71 -5.73
CA PRO A 58 -22.77 -12.62 -5.97
C PRO A 58 -21.82 -12.59 -4.77
N PRO A 59 -21.20 -13.74 -4.43
CA PRO A 59 -20.23 -13.79 -3.36
C PRO A 59 -19.11 -12.77 -3.60
N PRO A 60 -18.57 -12.15 -2.54
CA PRO A 60 -17.43 -11.24 -2.67
C PRO A 60 -16.29 -11.91 -3.46
N PRO A 61 -15.52 -11.16 -4.26
CA PRO A 61 -14.34 -11.69 -4.91
C PRO A 61 -13.44 -12.40 -3.89
N ALA A 62 -12.91 -13.57 -4.25
CA ALA A 62 -12.02 -14.30 -3.38
C ALA A 62 -10.77 -13.45 -3.09
N ILE A 63 -10.43 -13.29 -1.81
CA ILE A 63 -9.17 -12.70 -1.38
C ILE A 63 -8.16 -13.81 -1.06
N PRO A 64 -6.85 -13.57 -1.22
CA PRO A 64 -5.84 -14.52 -0.77
C PRO A 64 -6.02 -14.86 0.71
N SER A 65 -5.74 -16.11 1.07
CA SER A 65 -5.68 -16.55 2.47
C SER A 65 -4.24 -16.88 2.84
N ALA A 66 -3.92 -16.90 4.14
CA ALA A 66 -2.58 -17.23 4.60
C ALA A 66 -2.12 -18.65 4.22
N THR A 67 -3.05 -19.51 3.78
CA THR A 67 -2.80 -20.87 3.34
C THR A 67 -2.89 -21.07 1.83
N SER A 68 -3.19 -20.02 1.04
CA SER A 68 -3.23 -20.15 -0.42
C SER A 68 -1.83 -20.37 -0.98
N ALA A 69 -1.73 -21.15 -2.05
CA ALA A 69 -0.44 -21.50 -2.66
C ALA A 69 0.31 -20.26 -3.16
N GLU A 70 -0.39 -19.32 -3.82
CA GLU A 70 0.19 -18.06 -4.29
C GLU A 70 0.78 -17.22 -3.14
N TYR A 71 0.06 -17.11 -2.03
CA TYR A 71 0.50 -16.37 -0.85
C TYR A 71 1.74 -17.01 -0.20
N LEU A 72 1.75 -18.33 -0.06
CA LEU A 72 2.89 -19.04 0.52
C LEU A 72 4.13 -19.01 -0.39
N ARG A 73 3.92 -18.97 -1.71
CA ARG A 73 5.01 -18.89 -2.70
C ARG A 73 5.69 -17.52 -2.68
N ASN A 74 4.92 -16.44 -2.55
CA ASN A 74 5.45 -15.09 -2.33
C ASN A 74 5.51 -14.75 -0.84
N TRP A 75 6.59 -15.14 -0.16
CA TRP A 75 6.73 -14.82 1.27
C TRP A 75 6.71 -13.31 1.57
N GLY A 76 7.06 -12.48 0.59
CA GLY A 76 7.13 -11.04 0.74
C GLY A 76 5.78 -10.42 1.07
N VAL A 77 4.67 -10.91 0.51
CA VAL A 77 3.32 -10.39 0.86
C VAL A 77 2.96 -10.66 2.31
N GLY A 78 3.48 -11.74 2.90
CA GLY A 78 3.31 -12.03 4.32
C GLY A 78 4.19 -11.17 5.22
N ASP A 79 5.46 -11.00 4.86
CA ASP A 79 6.40 -10.19 5.66
C ASP A 79 5.98 -8.72 5.77
N VAL A 80 5.47 -8.13 4.68
CA VAL A 80 4.99 -6.74 4.67
C VAL A 80 3.58 -6.58 5.26
N GLY A 81 2.89 -7.67 5.59
CA GLY A 81 1.56 -7.64 6.19
C GLY A 81 0.42 -7.26 5.22
N ALA A 82 0.55 -7.58 3.92
CA ALA A 82 -0.42 -7.20 2.88
C ALA A 82 -1.86 -7.68 3.15
N MET A 83 -2.00 -8.82 3.84
CA MET A 83 -3.29 -9.38 4.28
C MET A 83 -4.17 -8.35 5.01
N SER A 84 -3.57 -7.44 5.79
CA SER A 84 -4.31 -6.42 6.55
C SER A 84 -5.04 -5.43 5.64
N ALA A 85 -4.47 -5.13 4.48
CA ALA A 85 -5.10 -4.30 3.46
C ALA A 85 -6.19 -5.08 2.71
N TRP A 86 -5.89 -6.31 2.29
CA TRP A 86 -6.81 -7.16 1.54
C TRP A 86 -8.08 -7.49 2.31
N GLN A 87 -7.97 -7.75 3.63
CA GLN A 87 -9.11 -7.97 4.51
C GLN A 87 -10.01 -6.73 4.66
N ARG A 88 -9.47 -5.54 4.38
CA ARG A 88 -10.22 -4.27 4.32
C ARG A 88 -10.75 -3.95 2.92
N GLY A 89 -10.60 -4.87 1.97
CA GLY A 89 -11.06 -4.72 0.59
C GLY A 89 -10.13 -3.92 -0.31
N ALA A 90 -8.97 -3.49 0.17
CA ALA A 90 -7.96 -2.84 -0.66
C ALA A 90 -7.12 -3.91 -1.36
N THR A 91 -7.12 -3.92 -2.68
CA THR A 91 -6.46 -4.91 -3.55
C THR A 91 -5.58 -4.27 -4.64
N GLY A 92 -5.52 -2.94 -4.70
CA GLY A 92 -4.92 -2.13 -5.77
C GLY A 92 -5.88 -1.70 -6.86
N ARG A 93 -7.16 -2.08 -6.80
CA ARG A 93 -8.11 -1.90 -7.91
C ARG A 93 -8.32 -0.43 -8.23
N GLY A 94 -8.26 -0.10 -9.51
CA GLY A 94 -8.45 1.27 -10.01
C GLY A 94 -7.22 2.16 -9.85
N VAL A 95 -6.12 1.64 -9.29
CA VAL A 95 -4.83 2.34 -9.23
C VAL A 95 -3.93 1.83 -10.36
N THR A 96 -3.40 2.77 -11.14
CA THR A 96 -2.39 2.47 -12.17
C THR A 96 -0.99 2.72 -11.61
N VAL A 97 -0.15 1.69 -11.67
CA VAL A 97 1.27 1.74 -11.34
C VAL A 97 2.07 1.63 -12.63
N ALA A 98 2.84 2.66 -12.95
CA ALA A 98 3.75 2.63 -14.08
C ALA A 98 5.06 1.95 -13.68
N VAL A 99 5.52 1.02 -14.52
CA VAL A 99 6.79 0.29 -14.33
C VAL A 99 7.69 0.67 -15.48
N VAL A 100 8.71 1.49 -15.22
CA VAL A 100 9.70 1.88 -16.23
C VAL A 100 10.88 0.91 -16.14
N ASP A 101 11.00 0.02 -17.11
CA ASP A 101 11.90 -1.15 -17.03
C ASP A 101 12.23 -1.72 -18.44
N SER A 102 12.64 -2.99 -18.53
CA SER A 102 12.97 -3.72 -19.76
C SER A 102 11.76 -4.17 -20.59
N GLY A 103 10.55 -3.81 -20.15
CA GLY A 103 9.29 -4.11 -20.81
C GLY A 103 8.50 -5.18 -20.08
N ILE A 104 7.48 -5.71 -20.74
CA ILE A 104 6.57 -6.70 -20.15
C ILE A 104 6.13 -7.72 -21.18
N LYS A 105 6.08 -8.99 -20.76
CA LYS A 105 5.42 -10.05 -21.52
C LYS A 105 3.90 -9.91 -21.34
N LEU A 106 3.23 -9.35 -22.33
CA LEU A 106 1.80 -9.02 -22.28
C LEU A 106 0.88 -10.23 -22.00
N ASN A 107 1.30 -11.43 -22.39
CA ASN A 107 0.55 -12.68 -22.21
C ASN A 107 1.14 -13.59 -21.12
N HIS A 108 1.86 -13.02 -20.15
CA HIS A 108 2.41 -13.78 -19.03
C HIS A 108 1.29 -14.33 -18.14
N GLN A 109 1.36 -15.63 -17.83
CA GLN A 109 0.31 -16.36 -17.10
C GLN A 109 0.06 -15.77 -15.70
N ASP A 110 1.13 -15.33 -15.04
CA ASP A 110 1.11 -14.76 -13.68
C ASP A 110 0.90 -13.23 -13.62
N LEU A 111 0.52 -12.60 -14.73
CA LEU A 111 0.19 -11.16 -14.77
C LEU A 111 -1.18 -10.92 -15.40
N GLY A 112 -1.58 -11.81 -16.31
CA GLY A 112 -2.94 -11.87 -16.85
C GLY A 112 -3.44 -10.52 -17.36
N GLY A 113 -4.70 -10.19 -17.03
CA GLY A 113 -5.39 -8.97 -17.47
C GLY A 113 -5.01 -7.69 -16.73
N ASN A 114 -4.05 -7.73 -15.80
CA ASN A 114 -3.63 -6.54 -15.06
C ASN A 114 -2.71 -5.62 -15.87
N VAL A 115 -2.25 -6.05 -17.06
CA VAL A 115 -1.40 -5.24 -17.93
C VAL A 115 -2.25 -4.26 -18.76
N SER A 116 -1.93 -2.98 -18.66
CA SER A 116 -2.59 -1.93 -19.42
C SER A 116 -2.35 -2.09 -20.92
N PRO A 117 -3.38 -1.92 -21.77
CA PRO A 117 -3.20 -1.87 -23.23
C PRO A 117 -2.41 -0.64 -23.68
N LEU A 118 -2.20 0.35 -22.81
CA LEU A 118 -1.35 1.51 -23.04
C LEU A 118 0.14 1.22 -22.77
N SER A 119 0.50 -0.01 -22.40
CA SER A 119 1.90 -0.38 -22.22
C SER A 119 2.67 -0.19 -23.54
N THR A 120 3.87 0.38 -23.48
CA THR A 120 4.59 0.84 -24.68
C THR A 120 6.10 0.69 -24.55
N ASP A 121 6.79 0.94 -25.66
CA ASP A 121 8.21 1.19 -25.73
C ASP A 121 8.44 2.65 -26.11
N VAL A 122 9.12 3.40 -25.24
CA VAL A 122 9.39 4.81 -25.49
C VAL A 122 10.60 5.04 -26.39
N VAL A 123 11.45 4.02 -26.60
CA VAL A 123 12.65 4.12 -27.43
C VAL A 123 12.24 4.23 -28.91
N PRO A 124 12.62 5.32 -29.62
CA PRO A 124 12.17 5.55 -30.98
C PRO A 124 12.48 4.39 -31.93
N GLY A 125 11.47 3.95 -32.67
CA GLY A 125 11.62 2.92 -33.71
C GLY A 125 11.47 1.47 -33.22
N ARG A 126 11.31 1.22 -31.92
CA ARG A 126 11.10 -0.15 -31.39
C ARG A 126 9.63 -0.55 -31.29
N ASN A 127 8.76 0.34 -30.80
CA ASN A 127 7.29 0.20 -30.77
C ASN A 127 6.75 -1.16 -30.24
N GLN A 128 7.48 -1.83 -29.35
CA GLN A 128 7.14 -3.16 -28.82
C GLN A 128 7.29 -3.18 -27.29
N PRO A 129 6.20 -3.26 -26.51
CA PRO A 129 6.27 -3.21 -25.06
C PRO A 129 6.99 -4.40 -24.43
N GLN A 130 7.10 -5.51 -25.17
CA GLN A 130 7.87 -6.67 -24.74
C GLN A 130 9.34 -6.54 -25.15
N GLY A 131 10.24 -6.70 -24.18
CA GLY A 131 11.67 -6.80 -24.40
C GLY A 131 12.20 -8.22 -24.48
N ALA A 132 13.51 -8.33 -24.74
CA ALA A 132 14.23 -9.59 -24.71
C ALA A 132 14.58 -10.05 -23.28
N ASP A 133 14.48 -9.13 -22.33
CA ASP A 133 14.76 -9.33 -20.91
C ASP A 133 13.43 -9.33 -20.13
N ASP A 134 13.27 -10.26 -19.18
CA ASP A 134 12.04 -10.46 -18.42
C ASP A 134 12.02 -9.72 -17.06
N HIS A 135 13.02 -8.87 -16.77
CA HIS A 135 13.11 -8.14 -15.51
C HIS A 135 11.87 -7.29 -15.24
N GLY A 136 11.40 -6.51 -16.21
CA GLY A 136 10.18 -5.70 -16.05
C GLY A 136 8.91 -6.53 -15.84
N THR A 137 8.83 -7.72 -16.46
CA THR A 137 7.77 -8.71 -16.20
C THR A 137 7.83 -9.18 -14.74
N ASN A 138 9.01 -9.58 -14.27
CA ASN A 138 9.22 -10.07 -12.91
C ASN A 138 8.94 -8.99 -11.86
N VAL A 139 9.41 -7.76 -12.07
CA VAL A 139 9.12 -6.59 -11.21
C VAL A 139 7.62 -6.33 -11.14
N SER A 140 6.94 -6.37 -12.28
CA SER A 140 5.48 -6.14 -12.34
C SER A 140 4.69 -7.19 -11.56
N SER A 141 5.15 -8.46 -11.54
CA SER A 141 4.47 -9.56 -10.83
C SER A 141 4.42 -9.33 -9.31
N ILE A 142 5.46 -8.73 -8.74
CA ILE A 142 5.49 -8.40 -7.30
C ILE A 142 4.45 -7.34 -6.95
N ILE A 143 4.14 -6.45 -7.89
CA ILE A 143 3.11 -5.43 -7.71
C ILE A 143 1.73 -6.06 -7.87
N ALA A 144 1.48 -6.72 -9.00
CA ALA A 144 0.12 -7.01 -9.48
C ALA A 144 -0.05 -8.39 -10.13
N ALA A 145 0.71 -9.42 -9.73
CA ALA A 145 0.31 -10.79 -10.06
C ALA A 145 -1.09 -11.06 -9.47
N PRO A 146 -2.09 -11.43 -10.29
CA PRO A 146 -3.47 -11.59 -9.84
C PRO A 146 -3.62 -12.82 -8.95
N PHE A 147 -4.56 -12.78 -8.02
CA PHE A 147 -4.96 -13.98 -7.27
C PHE A 147 -5.91 -14.82 -8.15
N ASN A 148 -5.35 -15.79 -8.88
CA ASN A 148 -6.05 -16.58 -9.89
C ASN A 148 -5.83 -18.11 -9.78
N GLY A 149 -5.18 -18.56 -8.72
CA GLY A 149 -4.83 -19.96 -8.47
C GLY A 149 -3.56 -20.44 -9.17
N PHE A 150 -2.79 -19.54 -9.79
CA PHE A 150 -1.54 -19.84 -10.50
C PHE A 150 -0.39 -18.98 -9.96
N GLY A 151 0.85 -19.49 -10.06
CA GLY A 151 2.05 -18.70 -9.78
C GLY A 151 2.06 -17.98 -8.43
N THR A 152 2.24 -16.67 -8.42
CA THR A 152 2.37 -15.86 -7.21
C THR A 152 1.23 -14.85 -7.09
N VAL A 153 1.15 -14.15 -5.95
CA VAL A 153 0.24 -13.01 -5.79
C VAL A 153 1.04 -11.76 -5.50
N GLY A 154 0.69 -10.67 -6.17
CA GLY A 154 1.29 -9.36 -5.98
C GLY A 154 0.75 -8.66 -4.73
N VAL A 155 1.50 -7.68 -4.22
CA VAL A 155 1.07 -6.87 -3.05
C VAL A 155 -0.27 -6.19 -3.33
N ALA A 156 -0.45 -5.65 -4.53
CA ALA A 156 -1.65 -4.98 -4.99
C ALA A 156 -2.20 -5.69 -6.25
N PHE A 157 -2.61 -6.94 -6.06
CA PHE A 157 -2.97 -7.93 -7.08
C PHE A 157 -4.10 -7.56 -8.05
N ASN A 158 -4.81 -6.45 -7.86
CA ASN A 158 -5.80 -5.90 -8.80
C ASN A 158 -5.39 -4.52 -9.37
N SER A 159 -4.16 -4.07 -9.14
CA SER A 159 -3.64 -2.85 -9.77
C SER A 159 -3.46 -3.03 -11.26
N THR A 160 -3.57 -1.94 -12.01
CA THR A 160 -3.22 -1.92 -13.43
C THR A 160 -1.75 -1.56 -13.60
N ILE A 161 -0.99 -2.40 -14.29
CA ILE A 161 0.40 -2.16 -14.65
C ILE A 161 0.47 -1.41 -15.99
N LEU A 162 1.01 -0.19 -15.97
CA LEU A 162 1.43 0.51 -17.17
C LEU A 162 2.91 0.24 -17.40
N SER A 163 3.25 -0.75 -18.23
CA SER A 163 4.66 -1.04 -18.55
C SER A 163 5.19 -0.03 -19.55
N ILE A 164 6.33 0.58 -19.23
CA ILE A 164 7.01 1.55 -20.08
C ILE A 164 8.42 1.05 -20.31
N ARG A 165 8.61 0.40 -21.45
CA ARG A 165 9.90 -0.15 -21.84
C ARG A 165 10.87 0.96 -22.23
N ALA A 166 12.04 0.99 -21.60
CA ALA A 166 13.06 2.03 -21.79
C ALA A 166 14.51 1.49 -21.82
N ASP A 167 14.68 0.17 -21.78
CA ASP A 167 15.98 -0.49 -21.89
C ASP A 167 16.63 -0.24 -23.25
N VAL A 168 17.96 -0.15 -23.27
CA VAL A 168 18.77 -0.23 -24.48
C VAL A 168 19.92 -1.21 -24.26
N SER A 169 20.42 -1.79 -25.36
CA SER A 169 21.49 -2.80 -25.34
C SER A 169 22.84 -2.25 -25.80
N ASP A 170 22.93 -0.98 -26.20
CA ASP A 170 24.16 -0.33 -26.64
C ASP A 170 24.82 0.46 -25.51
N CYS A 171 25.04 -0.24 -24.41
CA CYS A 171 25.62 0.30 -23.19
C CYS A 171 27.07 0.70 -23.39
N THR A 172 27.47 1.80 -22.74
CA THR A 172 28.87 2.26 -22.75
C THR A 172 29.80 1.33 -22.00
N ASP A 173 29.30 0.57 -21.02
CA ASP A 173 30.05 -0.49 -20.36
C ASP A 173 29.79 -1.82 -21.08
N PRO A 174 30.82 -2.48 -21.64
CA PRO A 174 30.66 -3.76 -22.34
C PRO A 174 30.20 -4.91 -21.43
N ASP A 175 30.31 -4.77 -20.11
CA ASP A 175 29.85 -5.78 -19.14
C ASP A 175 28.34 -5.68 -18.82
N ASP A 176 27.70 -4.59 -19.27
CA ASP A 176 26.28 -4.33 -19.10
C ASP A 176 25.52 -4.71 -20.37
N LYS A 177 24.60 -5.67 -20.23
CA LYS A 177 23.74 -6.14 -21.32
C LYS A 177 22.54 -5.24 -21.56
N VAL A 178 22.13 -4.50 -20.52
CA VAL A 178 20.96 -3.62 -20.49
C VAL A 178 21.29 -2.37 -19.66
N CYS A 179 20.93 -1.21 -20.18
CA CYS A 179 21.06 0.09 -19.52
C CYS A 179 19.92 1.02 -19.95
N PHE A 180 19.87 2.21 -19.36
CA PHE A 180 18.81 3.19 -19.61
C PHE A 180 19.42 4.55 -19.96
N ARG A 181 18.92 5.20 -21.02
CA ARG A 181 19.35 6.56 -21.35
C ARG A 181 18.48 7.56 -20.62
N SER A 182 19.10 8.64 -20.12
CA SER A 182 18.38 9.73 -19.47
C SER A 182 17.23 10.29 -20.33
N SER A 183 17.43 10.41 -21.65
CA SER A 183 16.39 10.92 -22.56
C SER A 183 15.22 9.95 -22.76
N ASP A 184 15.45 8.63 -22.67
CA ASP A 184 14.38 7.62 -22.67
C ASP A 184 13.61 7.67 -21.35
N LEU A 185 14.32 7.79 -20.22
CA LEU A 185 13.70 7.92 -18.91
C LEU A 185 12.84 9.20 -18.78
N VAL A 186 13.28 10.33 -19.35
CA VAL A 186 12.47 11.55 -19.44
C VAL A 186 11.14 11.28 -20.14
N ARG A 187 11.18 10.62 -21.32
CA ARG A 187 9.99 10.24 -22.07
C ARG A 187 9.10 9.30 -21.27
N SER A 188 9.68 8.36 -20.53
CA SER A 188 8.93 7.45 -19.66
C SER A 188 8.16 8.16 -18.56
N LEU A 189 8.79 9.12 -17.87
CA LEU A 189 8.12 9.89 -16.81
C LEU A 189 6.96 10.72 -17.38
N ASP A 190 7.20 11.44 -18.48
CA ASP A 190 6.16 12.24 -19.13
C ASP A 190 5.01 11.35 -19.64
N TYR A 191 5.31 10.17 -20.20
CA TYR A 191 4.30 9.21 -20.66
C TYR A 191 3.46 8.63 -19.52
N ALA A 192 4.09 8.27 -18.39
CA ALA A 192 3.39 7.78 -17.21
C ALA A 192 2.38 8.80 -16.69
N VAL A 193 2.80 10.08 -16.58
CA VAL A 193 1.95 11.19 -16.15
C VAL A 193 0.78 11.40 -17.11
N GLN A 194 1.05 11.43 -18.42
CA GLN A 194 0.02 11.62 -19.45
C GLN A 194 -1.04 10.52 -19.44
N ASN A 195 -0.67 9.30 -19.08
CA ASN A 195 -1.57 8.15 -19.02
C ASN A 195 -2.11 7.88 -17.60
N GLY A 196 -2.04 8.88 -16.71
CA GLY A 196 -2.75 8.86 -15.43
C GLY A 196 -2.15 7.98 -14.35
N ALA A 197 -0.91 7.50 -14.51
CA ALA A 197 -0.22 6.75 -13.47
C ALA A 197 -0.07 7.61 -12.20
N LYS A 198 -0.38 7.03 -11.03
CA LYS A 198 -0.22 7.69 -9.73
C LYS A 198 1.11 7.37 -9.07
N ILE A 199 1.63 6.19 -9.41
CA ILE A 199 2.86 5.64 -8.84
C ILE A 199 3.76 5.25 -10.01
N ILE A 200 5.05 5.59 -9.92
CA ILE A 200 6.08 5.13 -10.85
C ILE A 200 7.09 4.30 -10.06
N ASN A 201 7.26 3.03 -10.45
CA ASN A 201 8.33 2.18 -9.97
C ASN A 201 9.54 2.27 -10.91
N LEU A 202 10.71 2.55 -10.36
CA LEU A 202 12.00 2.56 -11.06
C LEU A 202 12.93 1.52 -10.43
N SER A 203 12.95 0.31 -10.98
CA SER A 203 13.85 -0.76 -10.57
C SER A 203 15.17 -0.72 -11.35
N LEU A 204 15.77 0.47 -11.40
CA LEU A 204 17.00 0.80 -12.12
C LEU A 204 17.84 1.76 -11.29
N GLY A 205 19.16 1.73 -11.49
CA GLY A 205 20.10 2.46 -10.65
C GLY A 205 21.30 2.98 -11.42
N GLY A 206 22.20 3.67 -10.74
CA GLY A 206 23.40 4.21 -11.31
C GLY A 206 24.21 5.22 -10.55
N GLU A 207 25.53 5.25 -10.75
CA GLU A 207 26.39 6.06 -9.87
C GLU A 207 26.48 7.56 -10.28
N THR A 208 25.97 7.97 -11.44
CA THR A 208 25.92 9.39 -11.87
C THR A 208 24.50 9.98 -11.94
N PRO A 209 24.30 11.27 -11.60
CA PRO A 209 23.04 11.96 -11.84
C PRO A 209 22.61 11.92 -13.30
N LEU A 210 21.29 11.90 -13.54
CA LEU A 210 20.71 11.79 -14.90
C LEU A 210 20.65 13.13 -15.65
N GLY A 211 21.01 14.24 -15.00
CA GLY A 211 21.10 15.57 -15.60
C GLY A 211 19.81 16.38 -15.56
N SER A 212 19.92 17.65 -15.95
CA SER A 212 18.87 18.66 -15.74
C SER A 212 17.55 18.37 -16.47
N GLN A 213 17.58 17.70 -17.63
CA GLN A 213 16.37 17.33 -18.35
C GLN A 213 15.56 16.28 -17.59
N PHE A 214 16.23 15.28 -17.02
CA PHE A 214 15.59 14.29 -16.16
C PHE A 214 15.04 14.93 -14.88
N GLU A 215 15.81 15.80 -14.23
CA GLU A 215 15.34 16.53 -13.05
C GLU A 215 14.09 17.37 -13.33
N ALA A 216 14.03 18.02 -14.50
CA ALA A 216 12.86 18.77 -14.91
C ALA A 216 11.65 17.86 -15.15
N ALA A 217 11.84 16.66 -15.72
CA ALA A 217 10.78 15.67 -15.90
C ALA A 217 10.28 15.10 -14.57
N LEU A 218 11.21 14.76 -13.67
CA LEU A 218 10.90 14.33 -12.31
C LEU A 218 10.10 15.41 -11.56
N GLN A 219 10.49 16.69 -11.68
CA GLN A 219 9.75 17.79 -11.08
C GLN A 219 8.34 17.91 -11.65
N ARG A 220 8.17 17.77 -12.97
CA ARG A 220 6.82 17.79 -13.59
C ARG A 220 5.94 16.67 -13.05
N ALA A 221 6.48 15.45 -12.95
CA ALA A 221 5.75 14.30 -12.42
C ALA A 221 5.35 14.49 -10.94
N VAL A 222 6.30 14.94 -10.10
CA VAL A 222 6.03 15.26 -8.68
C VAL A 222 4.98 16.37 -8.56
N ASN A 223 5.03 17.41 -9.39
CA ASN A 223 4.05 18.49 -9.39
C ASN A 223 2.66 18.02 -9.87
N ALA A 224 2.60 16.97 -10.69
CA ALA A 224 1.36 16.31 -11.06
C ALA A 224 0.81 15.37 -9.96
N GLY A 225 1.49 15.27 -8.81
CA GLY A 225 1.11 14.44 -7.69
C GLY A 225 1.53 12.97 -7.82
N VAL A 226 2.42 12.65 -8.78
CA VAL A 226 2.96 11.30 -8.94
C VAL A 226 4.03 11.04 -7.89
N ILE A 227 3.99 9.85 -7.32
CA ILE A 227 4.95 9.37 -6.32
C ILE A 227 5.76 8.18 -6.84
N PHE A 228 6.89 7.94 -6.21
CA PHE A 228 7.91 7.03 -6.73
C PHE A 228 8.35 6.00 -5.68
N ALA A 229 8.53 4.77 -6.14
CA ALA A 229 9.34 3.76 -5.47
C ALA A 229 10.57 3.50 -6.35
N ILE A 230 11.78 3.65 -5.78
CA ILE A 230 13.02 3.54 -6.53
C ILE A 230 13.96 2.56 -5.82
N ALA A 231 14.52 1.60 -6.56
CA ALA A 231 15.50 0.67 -6.02
C ALA A 231 16.77 1.39 -5.53
N ALA A 232 17.36 0.94 -4.43
CA ALA A 232 18.55 1.56 -3.85
C ALA A 232 19.86 1.23 -4.60
N GLY A 233 19.91 0.14 -5.37
CA GLY A 233 21.11 -0.40 -6.02
C GLY A 233 21.70 -1.60 -5.27
N ASN A 234 22.60 -2.33 -5.94
CA ASN A 234 23.04 -3.68 -5.57
C ASN A 234 24.57 -3.81 -5.44
N GLU A 235 25.26 -2.76 -5.01
CA GLU A 235 26.72 -2.64 -4.98
C GLU A 235 27.29 -2.72 -3.54
N ALA A 236 26.46 -3.08 -2.56
CA ALA A 236 26.78 -3.02 -1.13
C ALA A 236 27.28 -1.63 -0.67
N GLY A 237 26.86 -0.59 -1.38
CA GLY A 237 27.27 0.78 -1.20
C GLY A 237 26.70 1.41 0.06
N ALA A 238 27.40 2.41 0.60
CA ALA A 238 26.96 3.12 1.79
C ALA A 238 25.76 4.07 1.55
N ASN A 239 25.34 4.24 0.30
CA ASN A 239 24.30 5.17 -0.11
C ASN A 239 23.57 4.60 -1.33
N PRO A 240 22.31 5.00 -1.57
CA PRO A 240 21.59 4.61 -2.77
C PRO A 240 22.26 5.12 -4.05
N GLU A 241 21.88 4.57 -5.19
CA GLU A 241 22.25 5.08 -6.51
C GLU A 241 21.28 6.15 -7.04
N TRP A 242 21.56 6.71 -8.20
CA TRP A 242 20.66 7.55 -8.99
C TRP A 242 19.71 6.69 -9.83
N PRO A 243 18.41 7.05 -9.96
CA PRO A 243 17.80 8.29 -9.51
C PRO A 243 17.39 8.32 -8.02
N GLY A 244 17.55 7.24 -7.26
CA GLY A 244 17.15 7.16 -5.85
C GLY A 244 17.65 8.32 -4.98
N ARG A 245 18.90 8.77 -5.19
CA ARG A 245 19.47 9.92 -4.48
C ARG A 245 18.72 11.25 -4.65
N TYR A 246 17.91 11.41 -5.70
CA TYR A 246 17.05 12.59 -5.83
C TYR A 246 16.02 12.68 -4.69
N ALA A 247 15.71 11.59 -4.00
CA ALA A 247 14.79 11.61 -2.85
C ALA A 247 15.25 12.54 -1.72
N SER A 248 16.56 12.78 -1.58
CA SER A 248 17.12 13.68 -0.56
C SER A 248 17.15 15.15 -1.01
N ASP A 249 16.75 15.46 -2.25
CA ASP A 249 16.64 16.83 -2.75
C ASP A 249 15.30 17.45 -2.30
N PRO A 250 15.31 18.63 -1.64
CA PRO A 250 14.09 19.30 -1.20
C PRO A 250 13.05 19.54 -2.29
N ARG A 251 13.46 19.63 -3.56
CA ARG A 251 12.58 19.78 -4.73
C ARG A 251 11.59 18.62 -4.89
N PHE A 252 11.97 17.42 -4.42
CA PHE A 252 11.19 16.18 -4.57
C PHE A 252 10.70 15.62 -3.23
N ALA A 253 10.84 16.40 -2.15
CA ALA A 253 10.52 15.98 -0.80
C ALA A 253 9.10 15.38 -0.67
N GLY A 254 9.01 14.27 0.07
CA GLY A 254 7.76 13.55 0.31
C GLY A 254 7.17 12.83 -0.89
N SER A 255 7.88 12.74 -2.03
CA SER A 255 7.33 12.14 -3.26
C SER A 255 8.07 10.87 -3.71
N ILE A 256 9.20 10.54 -3.08
CA ILE A 256 10.04 9.40 -3.47
C ILE A 256 10.37 8.58 -2.22
N ILE A 257 10.19 7.26 -2.31
CA ILE A 257 10.74 6.29 -1.36
C ILE A 257 11.86 5.51 -2.07
N VAL A 258 13.03 5.47 -1.45
CA VAL A 258 14.15 4.64 -1.90
C VAL A 258 14.10 3.31 -1.17
N VAL A 259 14.32 2.21 -1.89
CA VAL A 259 14.00 0.87 -1.38
C VAL A 259 15.20 -0.07 -1.39
N GLY A 260 15.60 -0.49 -0.19
CA GLY A 260 16.56 -1.56 0.06
C GLY A 260 15.95 -2.94 0.04
N ALA A 261 16.79 -3.97 -0.10
CA ALA A 261 16.38 -5.36 -0.08
C ALA A 261 16.74 -6.03 1.24
N HIS A 262 15.77 -6.69 1.88
CA HIS A 262 16.01 -7.57 3.03
C HIS A 262 15.55 -9.00 2.77
N ASP A 263 16.06 -9.92 3.59
CA ASP A 263 15.73 -11.36 3.57
C ASP A 263 14.63 -11.73 4.58
N ARG A 264 14.28 -13.02 4.65
CA ARG A 264 13.24 -13.51 5.58
C ARG A 264 13.57 -13.29 7.05
N ALA A 265 14.84 -13.09 7.41
CA ALA A 265 15.28 -12.76 8.75
C ALA A 265 15.35 -11.24 9.00
N ARG A 266 14.84 -10.45 8.05
CA ARG A 266 14.90 -8.98 8.01
C ARG A 266 16.34 -8.46 8.13
N GLN A 267 17.30 -9.24 7.64
CA GLN A 267 18.67 -8.78 7.44
C GLN A 267 18.76 -8.11 6.09
N LEU A 268 19.51 -7.00 6.02
CA LEU A 268 19.79 -6.34 4.76
C LEU A 268 20.58 -7.32 3.86
N GLY A 269 20.16 -7.45 2.61
CA GLY A 269 20.89 -8.27 1.63
C GLY A 269 22.34 -7.77 1.50
N ASP A 270 23.29 -8.69 1.39
CA ASP A 270 24.73 -8.39 1.30
C ASP A 270 25.09 -7.49 0.11
N PHE A 271 24.29 -7.53 -0.95
CA PHE A 271 24.37 -6.66 -2.12
C PHE A 271 23.65 -5.32 -1.94
N SER A 272 22.68 -5.19 -1.05
CA SER A 272 21.81 -4.01 -1.02
C SER A 272 22.61 -2.78 -0.61
N ASN A 273 22.50 -1.72 -1.41
CA ASN A 273 22.97 -0.41 -0.97
C ASN A 273 22.20 0.02 0.28
N LYS A 274 22.88 0.73 1.18
CA LYS A 274 22.34 1.21 2.45
C LYS A 274 21.64 2.55 2.30
N ALA A 275 20.82 2.90 3.29
CA ALA A 275 20.04 4.13 3.29
C ALA A 275 20.90 5.42 3.22
N GLY A 276 22.02 5.46 3.95
CA GLY A 276 23.01 6.53 3.91
C GLY A 276 22.40 7.93 4.00
N VAL A 277 22.72 8.79 3.04
CA VAL A 277 22.18 10.16 2.93
C VAL A 277 20.66 10.25 2.69
N SER A 278 20.01 9.13 2.39
CA SER A 278 18.56 9.05 2.15
C SER A 278 17.80 8.39 3.31
N GLN A 279 18.43 8.21 4.47
CA GLN A 279 17.84 7.54 5.64
C GLN A 279 16.41 7.99 6.02
N GLY A 280 16.07 9.27 5.85
CA GLY A 280 14.74 9.80 6.16
C GLY A 280 13.63 9.42 5.16
N VAL A 281 13.99 8.94 3.98
CA VAL A 281 13.09 8.64 2.84
C VAL A 281 13.34 7.23 2.28
N TYR A 282 13.86 6.34 3.12
CA TYR A 282 14.29 5.01 2.74
C TYR A 282 13.55 3.95 3.55
N LEU A 283 13.14 2.87 2.91
CA LEU A 283 12.60 1.66 3.54
C LEU A 283 13.33 0.43 3.00
N THR A 284 13.31 -0.66 3.75
CA THR A 284 13.63 -1.99 3.19
C THR A 284 12.35 -2.77 2.89
N ALA A 285 12.40 -3.61 1.87
CA ALA A 285 11.33 -4.54 1.55
C ALA A 285 11.92 -5.91 1.12
N PRO A 286 11.09 -6.97 1.07
CA PRO A 286 11.51 -8.28 0.59
C PRO A 286 12.19 -8.22 -0.77
N GLY A 287 13.47 -8.57 -0.83
CA GLY A 287 14.25 -8.52 -2.08
C GLY A 287 15.31 -9.63 -2.17
N VAL A 288 15.30 -10.59 -1.24
CA VAL A 288 16.18 -11.75 -1.23
C VAL A 288 15.33 -13.02 -1.28
N ASP A 289 15.69 -13.96 -2.15
CA ASP A 289 14.98 -15.22 -2.41
C ASP A 289 13.49 -15.01 -2.68
N VAL A 290 13.18 -14.00 -3.50
CA VAL A 290 11.81 -13.70 -3.96
C VAL A 290 11.49 -14.60 -5.15
N ILE A 291 10.27 -15.13 -5.19
CA ILE A 291 9.80 -15.97 -6.29
C ILE A 291 9.05 -15.11 -7.30
N VAL A 292 9.43 -15.19 -8.58
CA VAL A 292 8.88 -14.40 -9.68
C VAL A 292 8.82 -15.22 -10.97
N GLY A 293 8.19 -14.68 -12.02
CA GLY A 293 8.29 -15.21 -13.37
C GLY A 293 7.76 -16.64 -13.50
N CYS A 294 6.67 -16.95 -12.80
CA CYS A 294 6.05 -18.27 -12.87
C CYS A 294 5.42 -18.49 -14.25
N GLU A 295 5.85 -19.52 -14.97
CA GLU A 295 5.29 -19.95 -16.26
C GLU A 295 5.28 -21.47 -16.34
N GLY A 296 4.14 -22.05 -16.71
CA GLY A 296 3.96 -23.50 -16.69
C GLY A 296 4.13 -24.07 -15.28
N ASP A 297 5.08 -24.97 -15.10
CA ASP A 297 5.43 -25.59 -13.81
C ASP A 297 6.64 -24.94 -13.12
N GLY A 298 7.31 -23.99 -13.78
CA GLY A 298 8.53 -23.35 -13.29
C GLY A 298 8.30 -21.94 -12.75
N CYS A 299 9.14 -21.53 -11.80
CA CYS A 299 9.30 -20.14 -11.37
C CYS A 299 10.79 -19.86 -11.13
N TRP A 300 11.13 -18.58 -10.97
CA TRP A 300 12.49 -18.14 -10.69
C TRP A 300 12.63 -17.61 -9.29
N ARG A 301 13.77 -17.89 -8.66
CA ARG A 301 14.18 -17.24 -7.42
C ARG A 301 15.21 -16.16 -7.72
N VAL A 302 14.95 -14.96 -7.21
CA VAL A 302 15.72 -13.75 -7.51
C VAL A 302 16.13 -12.97 -6.26
N ASN A 303 17.20 -12.21 -6.42
CA ASN A 303 17.76 -11.30 -5.42
C ASN A 303 17.96 -9.92 -6.06
N GLY A 304 17.63 -8.83 -5.36
CA GLY A 304 17.86 -7.47 -5.83
C GLY A 304 16.95 -6.43 -5.19
N THR A 305 17.46 -5.21 -5.03
CA THR A 305 16.63 -4.04 -4.66
C THR A 305 15.55 -3.74 -5.69
N SER A 306 15.77 -4.15 -6.95
CA SER A 306 14.79 -4.16 -8.03
C SER A 306 13.51 -4.95 -7.70
N PHE A 307 13.60 -5.97 -6.85
CA PHE A 307 12.46 -6.80 -6.42
C PHE A 307 11.86 -6.31 -5.10
N ALA A 308 12.59 -5.52 -4.32
CA ALA A 308 12.08 -4.86 -3.12
C ALA A 308 11.23 -3.61 -3.45
N SER A 309 11.72 -2.76 -4.37
CA SER A 309 11.02 -1.55 -4.83
C SER A 309 9.54 -1.76 -5.23
N PRO A 310 9.18 -2.77 -6.04
CA PRO A 310 7.79 -3.00 -6.43
C PRO A 310 6.87 -3.35 -5.26
N ALA A 311 7.37 -3.93 -4.16
CA ALA A 311 6.54 -4.17 -2.98
C ALA A 311 6.07 -2.85 -2.34
N VAL A 312 6.93 -1.83 -2.30
CA VAL A 312 6.57 -0.48 -1.84
C VAL A 312 5.60 0.19 -2.82
N ALA A 313 5.81 0.04 -4.13
CA ALA A 313 4.88 0.55 -5.13
C ALA A 313 3.47 -0.06 -4.97
N GLY A 314 3.40 -1.37 -4.69
CA GLY A 314 2.14 -2.06 -4.37
C GLY A 314 1.50 -1.55 -3.08
N ALA A 315 2.29 -1.33 -2.01
CA ALA A 315 1.77 -0.78 -0.76
C ALA A 315 1.17 0.63 -0.94
N LEU A 316 1.82 1.48 -1.74
CA LEU A 316 1.27 2.79 -2.11
C LEU A 316 -0.06 2.65 -2.87
N ALA A 317 -0.17 1.68 -3.79
CA ALA A 317 -1.40 1.45 -4.53
C ALA A 317 -2.55 0.99 -3.61
N LEU A 318 -2.27 0.13 -2.63
CA LEU A 318 -3.24 -0.29 -1.62
C LEU A 318 -3.75 0.91 -0.79
N LEU A 319 -2.86 1.82 -0.36
CA LEU A 319 -3.25 3.01 0.39
C LEU A 319 -4.11 3.96 -0.45
N LEU A 320 -3.73 4.21 -1.71
CA LEU A 320 -4.47 5.12 -2.59
C LEU A 320 -5.85 4.56 -2.99
N GLU A 321 -6.03 3.24 -3.06
CA GLU A 321 -7.37 2.65 -3.22
C GLU A 321 -8.18 2.77 -1.92
N ALA A 322 -7.60 2.38 -0.78
CA ALA A 322 -8.30 2.33 0.50
C ALA A 322 -8.74 3.72 0.99
N PHE A 323 -7.95 4.74 0.67
CA PHE A 323 -8.16 6.11 1.12
C PHE A 323 -8.03 7.08 -0.06
N PRO A 324 -9.07 7.21 -0.92
CA PRO A 324 -9.00 8.00 -2.15
C PRO A 324 -8.76 9.51 -1.95
N ASN A 325 -8.94 10.02 -0.74
CA ASN A 325 -8.66 11.41 -0.39
C ASN A 325 -7.19 11.66 -0.03
N LEU A 326 -6.38 10.60 0.17
CA LEU A 326 -4.95 10.76 0.39
C LEU A 326 -4.28 11.32 -0.85
N THR A 327 -3.47 12.35 -0.66
CA THR A 327 -2.47 12.74 -1.64
C THR A 327 -1.36 11.69 -1.68
N GLY A 328 -0.66 11.61 -2.80
CA GLY A 328 0.48 10.71 -2.92
C GLY A 328 1.55 10.97 -1.84
N ARG A 329 1.79 12.25 -1.50
CA ARG A 329 2.78 12.61 -0.48
C ARG A 329 2.40 12.14 0.93
N GLU A 330 1.12 12.17 1.26
CA GLU A 330 0.63 11.62 2.53
C GLU A 330 0.78 10.09 2.55
N ALA A 331 0.50 9.40 1.43
CA ALA A 331 0.75 7.96 1.34
C ALA A 331 2.23 7.60 1.53
N VAL A 332 3.15 8.41 0.97
CA VAL A 332 4.60 8.26 1.18
C VAL A 332 4.97 8.47 2.66
N ASP A 333 4.47 9.55 3.27
CA ASP A 333 4.75 9.86 4.67
C ASP A 333 4.21 8.78 5.62
N ILE A 334 3.01 8.25 5.36
CA ILE A 334 2.44 7.13 6.11
C ILE A 334 3.41 5.94 6.08
N LEU A 335 3.84 5.47 4.90
CA LEU A 335 4.74 4.32 4.82
C LEU A 335 6.08 4.56 5.54
N LEU A 336 6.65 5.76 5.43
CA LEU A 336 7.89 6.13 6.12
C LEU A 336 7.72 6.26 7.64
N ARG A 337 6.53 6.62 8.13
CA ARG A 337 6.23 6.70 9.56
C ARG A 337 5.85 5.35 10.15
N THR A 338 5.30 4.46 9.33
CA THR A 338 4.84 3.13 9.75
C THR A 338 5.82 2.01 9.46
N GLY A 339 7.01 2.28 8.91
CA GLY A 339 8.06 1.26 8.75
C GLY A 339 8.44 0.58 10.08
N ALA A 340 8.57 -0.75 10.09
CA ALA A 340 9.00 -1.50 11.26
C ALA A 340 10.48 -1.21 11.53
N ASP A 341 10.78 -0.64 12.69
CA ASP A 341 12.13 -0.22 13.08
C ASP A 341 13.12 -1.41 13.05
N LEU A 342 14.25 -1.24 12.38
CA LEU A 342 15.29 -2.26 12.19
C LEU A 342 16.66 -1.62 12.35
N GLY A 343 17.62 -2.38 12.90
CA GLY A 343 18.97 -1.87 13.14
C GLY A 343 19.02 -0.99 14.38
N ASP A 344 19.63 0.19 14.26
CA ASP A 344 19.70 1.17 15.35
C ASP A 344 18.32 1.80 15.56
N ALA A 345 17.97 2.10 16.81
CA ALA A 345 16.63 2.63 17.12
C ALA A 345 16.33 3.94 16.39
N GLY A 346 15.20 3.96 15.67
CA GLY A 346 14.74 5.12 14.91
C GLY A 346 15.32 5.20 13.51
N THR A 347 15.53 6.41 13.00
CA THR A 347 16.06 6.56 11.64
C THR A 347 17.57 6.28 11.62
N ASP A 348 18.01 5.32 10.82
CA ASP A 348 19.41 4.91 10.74
C ASP A 348 19.97 4.88 9.29
N VAL A 349 21.30 4.84 9.16
CA VAL A 349 21.97 4.88 7.86
C VAL A 349 21.96 3.54 7.10
N THR A 350 21.50 2.45 7.72
CA THR A 350 21.44 1.12 7.12
C THR A 350 20.02 0.81 6.63
N PHE A 351 19.03 0.85 7.51
CA PHE A 351 17.64 0.51 7.20
C PHE A 351 16.73 1.72 6.99
N GLY A 352 17.22 2.95 7.26
CA GLY A 352 16.47 4.17 7.01
C GLY A 352 15.32 4.30 8.00
N ARG A 353 14.09 4.18 7.51
CA ARG A 353 12.86 4.19 8.31
C ARG A 353 12.39 2.78 8.68
N GLY A 354 13.22 1.77 8.43
CA GLY A 354 12.96 0.37 8.74
C GLY A 354 12.34 -0.41 7.57
N ALA A 355 11.75 -1.57 7.87
CA ALA A 355 11.08 -2.41 6.88
C ALA A 355 9.65 -1.93 6.59
N LEU A 356 9.21 -2.08 5.33
CA LEU A 356 7.83 -1.84 4.93
C LEU A 356 6.85 -2.66 5.79
N ASP A 357 5.88 -1.98 6.40
CA ASP A 357 4.83 -2.60 7.23
C ASP A 357 3.45 -2.03 6.85
N ILE A 358 2.75 -2.76 5.98
CA ILE A 358 1.41 -2.43 5.50
C ILE A 358 0.39 -2.60 6.63
N ALA A 359 0.59 -3.57 7.52
CA ALA A 359 -0.32 -3.78 8.65
C ALA A 359 -0.36 -2.53 9.55
N ARG A 360 0.79 -1.95 9.86
CA ARG A 360 0.92 -0.70 10.62
C ARG A 360 0.46 0.51 9.81
N ALA A 361 0.72 0.56 8.50
CA ALA A 361 0.22 1.61 7.61
C ALA A 361 -1.32 1.69 7.58
N PHE A 362 -2.01 0.57 7.75
CA PHE A 362 -3.47 0.49 7.80
C PHE A 362 -4.05 0.68 9.22
N GLN A 363 -3.24 1.03 10.21
CA GLN A 363 -3.72 1.53 11.50
C GLN A 363 -3.74 3.05 11.53
N PRO A 364 -4.47 3.67 12.48
CA PRO A 364 -4.42 5.12 12.67
C PRO A 364 -2.98 5.59 12.94
N VAL A 365 -2.57 6.68 12.31
CA VAL A 365 -1.23 7.28 12.51
C VAL A 365 -1.39 8.66 13.15
N GLY A 366 -0.57 8.94 14.16
CA GLY A 366 -0.68 10.16 14.95
C GLY A 366 -1.87 10.15 15.90
N ALA A 367 -2.42 11.34 16.19
CA ALA A 367 -3.57 11.48 17.07
C ALA A 367 -4.87 11.14 16.33
N THR A 368 -5.77 10.40 16.98
CA THR A 368 -7.11 10.12 16.46
C THR A 368 -8.15 11.08 17.02
N ALA A 369 -9.11 11.52 16.21
CA ALA A 369 -10.19 12.40 16.64
C ALA A 369 -11.55 12.00 16.03
N SER A 370 -12.64 12.18 16.77
CA SER A 370 -14.01 11.99 16.27
C SER A 370 -14.74 13.33 16.16
N PRO A 371 -15.46 13.60 15.06
CA PRO A 371 -16.30 14.80 14.94
C PRO A 371 -17.52 14.69 15.88
N MET A 372 -17.90 15.81 16.48
CA MET A 372 -19.11 15.98 17.28
C MET A 372 -20.20 16.70 16.47
N ALA A 373 -21.47 16.50 16.85
CA ALA A 373 -22.62 17.13 16.19
C ALA A 373 -22.57 18.67 16.16
N ALA A 374 -21.81 19.31 17.05
CA ALA A 374 -21.61 20.77 17.10
C ALA A 374 -20.41 21.27 16.26
N GLY A 375 -19.74 20.39 15.50
CA GLY A 375 -18.58 20.74 14.67
C GLY A 375 -17.23 20.77 15.40
N ALA A 376 -17.20 20.49 16.71
CA ALA A 376 -15.97 20.27 17.46
C ALA A 376 -15.44 18.84 17.23
N SER A 377 -14.14 18.60 17.39
CA SER A 377 -13.55 17.27 17.37
C SER A 377 -13.03 16.87 18.76
N VAL A 378 -13.26 15.63 19.17
CA VAL A 378 -12.70 15.09 20.42
C VAL A 378 -11.55 14.17 20.08
N ASN A 379 -10.37 14.44 20.66
CA ASN A 379 -9.24 13.53 20.58
C ASN A 379 -9.58 12.24 21.31
N ILE A 380 -9.52 11.14 20.57
CA ILE A 380 -9.65 9.80 21.12
C ILE A 380 -8.24 9.37 21.50
N ALA A 381 -7.99 9.31 22.81
CA ALA A 381 -6.79 8.70 23.37
C ALA A 381 -7.25 7.50 24.19
N VAL A 382 -6.97 6.29 23.68
CA VAL A 382 -7.19 5.06 24.43
C VAL A 382 -5.96 4.83 25.31
N ALA A 383 -6.05 5.21 26.58
CA ALA A 383 -5.01 4.88 27.56
C ALA A 383 -5.25 3.46 28.09
N PRO A 384 -4.29 2.53 27.97
CA PRO A 384 -4.39 1.22 28.60
C PRO A 384 -4.53 1.38 30.13
N GLY A 385 -5.56 0.77 30.73
CA GLY A 385 -5.78 0.79 32.18
C GLY A 385 -6.95 1.65 32.67
N ALA A 386 -7.80 2.15 31.77
CA ALA A 386 -9.08 2.73 32.17
C ALA A 386 -10.00 1.61 32.68
N HIS A 387 -10.57 1.78 33.88
CA HIS A 387 -11.47 0.79 34.48
C HIS A 387 -12.88 1.34 34.58
N VAL A 388 -13.86 0.51 34.26
CA VAL A 388 -15.27 0.77 34.55
C VAL A 388 -15.62 0.19 35.92
N GLY A 389 -16.32 0.99 36.74
CA GLY A 389 -16.74 0.55 38.07
C GLY A 389 -17.77 -0.60 38.01
N GLY A 390 -17.89 -1.34 39.13
CA GLY A 390 -18.81 -2.49 39.27
C GLY A 390 -20.24 -2.33 38.72
N PRO A 391 -20.89 -1.14 38.75
CA PRO A 391 -22.22 -0.94 38.17
C PRO A 391 -22.31 -1.14 36.65
N PHE A 392 -21.19 -1.00 35.93
CA PHE A 392 -21.13 -1.17 34.46
C PHE A 392 -20.80 -2.61 34.03
N GLY A 393 -20.52 -3.50 34.99
CA GLY A 393 -20.23 -4.91 34.73
C GLY A 393 -19.09 -5.14 33.73
N ASP A 394 -19.22 -6.20 32.92
CA ASP A 394 -18.34 -6.50 31.78
C ASP A 394 -18.80 -5.84 30.47
N ALA A 395 -19.93 -5.11 30.49
CA ALA A 395 -20.61 -4.63 29.29
C ALA A 395 -19.73 -3.72 28.43
N MET A 396 -18.89 -2.90 29.06
CA MET A 396 -17.97 -1.98 28.38
C MET A 396 -16.67 -2.67 27.91
N GLY A 397 -16.37 -3.86 28.42
CA GLY A 397 -15.23 -4.69 28.00
C GLY A 397 -15.61 -5.76 26.96
N ARG A 398 -16.88 -5.81 26.53
CA ARG A 398 -17.32 -6.66 25.41
C ARG A 398 -16.95 -5.98 24.10
N THR A 399 -16.23 -6.70 23.24
CA THR A 399 -15.88 -6.26 21.89
C THR A 399 -17.12 -5.82 21.12
N GLY A 400 -17.08 -4.60 20.56
CA GLY A 400 -18.17 -4.00 19.80
C GLY A 400 -19.21 -3.23 20.62
N ALA A 401 -19.14 -3.19 21.95
CA ALA A 401 -20.09 -2.45 22.78
C ALA A 401 -19.93 -0.91 22.65
N LEU A 402 -18.72 -0.44 22.32
CA LEU A 402 -18.39 0.99 22.17
C LEU A 402 -17.56 1.23 20.92
N SER A 403 -18.10 0.89 19.74
CA SER A 403 -17.45 1.26 18.49
C SER A 403 -17.79 2.71 18.12
N THR A 404 -16.77 3.53 17.86
CA THR A 404 -16.93 4.85 17.25
C THR A 404 -16.16 4.93 15.94
N ILE A 405 -16.39 6.01 15.20
CA ILE A 405 -15.60 6.39 14.05
C ILE A 405 -14.56 7.41 14.52
N ALA A 406 -13.32 7.24 14.09
CA ALA A 406 -12.25 8.21 14.31
C ALA A 406 -11.52 8.49 13.00
N TYR A 407 -11.02 9.71 12.90
CA TYR A 407 -10.09 10.14 11.86
C TYR A 407 -8.69 10.19 12.46
N ASP A 408 -7.70 9.79 11.69
CA ASP A 408 -6.30 10.04 12.05
C ASP A 408 -5.82 11.40 11.53
N GLU A 409 -4.52 11.69 11.65
CA GLU A 409 -3.94 12.97 11.23
C GLU A 409 -4.04 13.22 9.70
N TYR A 410 -4.28 12.18 8.91
CA TYR A 410 -4.43 12.24 7.46
C TYR A 410 -5.91 12.19 7.03
N GLU A 411 -6.83 12.42 7.98
CA GLU A 411 -8.28 12.36 7.76
C GLU A 411 -8.75 10.99 7.24
N ARG A 412 -8.03 9.91 7.55
CA ARG A 412 -8.43 8.55 7.21
C ARG A 412 -9.41 8.01 8.24
N LEU A 413 -10.50 7.43 7.75
CA LEU A 413 -11.59 6.93 8.59
C LEU A 413 -11.28 5.54 9.14
N PHE A 414 -11.37 5.38 10.46
CA PHE A 414 -11.23 4.10 11.14
C PHE A 414 -12.41 3.83 12.08
N ARG A 415 -12.80 2.56 12.17
CA ARG A 415 -13.64 2.09 13.28
C ARG A 415 -12.74 1.81 14.47
N VAL A 416 -12.96 2.52 15.57
CA VAL A 416 -12.23 2.34 16.83
C VAL A 416 -13.15 1.68 17.84
N ASP A 417 -12.71 0.58 18.42
CA ASP A 417 -13.39 -0.03 19.57
C ASP A 417 -12.82 0.57 20.86
N LEU A 418 -13.61 1.40 21.53
CA LEU A 418 -13.23 1.99 22.80
C LEU A 418 -13.28 0.95 23.93
N GLY A 419 -13.96 -0.18 23.74
CA GLY A 419 -14.08 -1.24 24.74
C GLY A 419 -12.76 -1.96 25.03
N ASP A 420 -11.82 -1.97 24.07
CA ASP A 420 -10.48 -2.54 24.27
C ASP A 420 -9.67 -1.81 25.36
N ALA A 421 -10.00 -0.53 25.63
CA ALA A 421 -9.43 0.25 26.72
C ALA A 421 -9.85 -0.25 28.10
N TYR A 422 -11.03 -0.89 28.19
CA TYR A 422 -11.77 -1.18 29.42
C TYR A 422 -11.82 -2.69 29.73
N ARG A 423 -10.72 -3.40 29.50
CA ARG A 423 -10.64 -4.81 29.89
C ARG A 423 -10.95 -4.97 31.39
N PRO A 424 -11.87 -5.87 31.78
CA PRO A 424 -12.14 -6.12 33.18
C PRO A 424 -10.85 -6.57 33.86
N ARG A 425 -10.57 -5.98 35.04
CA ARG A 425 -9.46 -6.41 35.89
C ARG A 425 -9.63 -7.91 36.11
N ALA A 426 -8.63 -8.72 35.75
CA ALA A 426 -8.59 -10.12 36.17
C ALA A 426 -8.81 -10.11 37.68
N ALA A 427 -9.88 -10.76 38.16
CA ALA A 427 -10.11 -10.91 39.58
C ALA A 427 -8.81 -11.45 40.18
N PRO A 428 -8.33 -10.91 41.33
CA PRO A 428 -7.13 -11.44 41.95
C PRO A 428 -7.37 -12.94 42.13
N GLN A 429 -6.58 -13.75 41.43
CA GLN A 429 -6.51 -15.16 41.72
C GLN A 429 -6.13 -15.22 43.19
N LEU A 430 -7.02 -15.74 44.02
CA LEU A 430 -6.68 -16.19 45.36
C LEU A 430 -5.55 -17.19 45.16
N ALA A 431 -4.32 -16.72 45.39
CA ALA A 431 -3.14 -17.56 45.38
C ALA A 431 -3.38 -18.64 46.43
N ALA A 432 -3.58 -19.88 45.98
CA ALA A 432 -3.37 -21.03 46.82
C ALA A 432 -1.91 -20.95 47.28
N ARG A 433 -1.73 -20.60 48.55
CA ARG A 433 -0.46 -20.74 49.24
C ARG A 433 -0.19 -22.23 49.37
N ASP A 434 0.60 -22.77 48.45
CA ASP A 434 1.41 -23.93 48.75
C ASP A 434 2.87 -23.48 48.78
N ALA A 435 3.46 -23.69 49.96
CA ALA A 435 4.85 -23.44 50.26
C ALA A 435 5.71 -24.41 49.46
N ASP A 436 6.76 -23.91 48.82
CA ASP A 436 8.07 -24.51 49.05
C ASP A 436 9.20 -23.54 48.75
N ALA A 437 10.10 -23.49 49.72
CA ALA A 437 11.33 -22.73 49.72
C ALA A 437 12.39 -23.46 48.89
N HIS A 438 13.17 -22.72 48.10
CA HIS A 438 14.64 -22.71 48.16
C HIS A 438 15.23 -22.06 46.89
N ALA A 439 15.73 -20.84 47.05
CA ALA A 439 16.83 -20.32 46.25
C ALA A 439 18.16 -20.80 46.86
N PRO A 440 19.25 -20.82 46.06
CA PRO A 440 20.34 -19.96 46.48
C PRO A 440 20.96 -19.12 45.35
N VAL A 441 21.57 -18.05 45.83
CA VAL A 441 22.31 -16.97 45.17
C VAL A 441 23.73 -17.41 44.81
N ALA A 442 24.29 -16.93 43.70
CA ALA A 442 25.74 -16.78 43.53
C ALA A 442 26.09 -15.59 42.61
N SER A 443 27.22 -14.96 42.91
CA SER A 443 27.57 -13.57 42.59
C SER A 443 28.73 -13.45 41.58
N VAL A 444 28.74 -12.35 40.82
CA VAL A 444 29.87 -11.46 40.42
C VAL A 444 31.25 -12.06 40.11
N ALA A 445 31.79 -11.76 38.90
CA ALA A 445 33.09 -11.07 38.67
C ALA A 445 33.59 -11.17 37.20
N GLY A 446 34.27 -10.12 36.70
CA GLY A 446 35.44 -10.30 35.82
C GLY A 446 35.53 -9.43 34.56
N CYS A 447 36.54 -8.55 34.51
CA CYS A 447 36.80 -7.50 33.52
C CYS A 447 37.52 -7.91 32.20
N ALA A 448 37.45 -6.98 31.25
CA ALA A 448 38.52 -6.46 30.36
C ALA A 448 38.96 -7.21 29.08
N GLY A 449 39.14 -6.42 28.00
CA GLY A 449 40.09 -6.73 26.90
C GLY A 449 39.75 -6.08 25.56
N ARG A 450 40.58 -5.13 25.12
CA ARG A 450 40.53 -4.38 23.85
C ARG A 450 40.97 -5.24 22.65
N ASP A 451 40.56 -4.91 21.42
CA ASP A 451 41.45 -4.27 20.44
C ASP A 451 40.80 -4.03 19.07
N ALA A 452 41.19 -2.90 18.48
CA ALA A 452 40.80 -2.41 17.18
C ALA A 452 41.78 -2.86 16.10
N THR A 453 41.32 -3.01 14.85
CA THR A 453 42.18 -2.84 13.66
C THR A 453 41.35 -2.50 12.43
N VAL A 454 41.82 -1.49 11.70
CA VAL A 454 41.33 -0.94 10.43
C VAL A 454 42.35 -1.33 9.33
N PRO A 455 41.91 -1.66 8.10
CA PRO A 455 42.18 -0.80 6.93
C PRO A 455 40.97 -0.82 5.95
N GLY A 456 40.70 0.12 5.04
CA GLY A 456 41.48 1.18 4.43
C GLY A 456 41.26 1.14 2.89
N ARG A 457 40.62 2.19 2.35
CA ARG A 457 40.55 2.60 0.90
C ARG A 457 39.65 1.75 -0.01
N ARG A 458 38.97 2.24 -1.06
CA ARG A 458 39.29 3.29 -2.06
C ARG A 458 38.01 3.68 -2.82
N ARG A 459 37.95 4.92 -3.32
CA ARG A 459 36.91 5.46 -4.24
C ARG A 459 37.07 4.92 -5.67
N ALA A 460 35.95 4.80 -6.39
CA ALA A 460 35.82 5.09 -7.82
C ALA A 460 34.34 5.33 -8.16
N GLY A 461 34.06 6.14 -9.18
CA GLY A 461 32.71 6.46 -9.67
C GLY A 461 32.49 5.96 -11.10
N ARG A 462 31.22 5.79 -11.49
CA ARG A 462 30.73 5.23 -12.75
C ARG A 462 29.22 5.46 -12.94
N THR A 463 28.70 5.08 -14.09
CA THR A 463 27.40 5.47 -14.67
C THR A 463 26.30 4.42 -14.44
N ALA A 464 25.07 4.73 -14.86
CA ALA A 464 23.87 3.99 -14.48
C ALA A 464 23.66 2.58 -15.05
N ARG A 465 23.34 1.62 -14.16
CA ARG A 465 23.30 0.16 -14.35
C ARG A 465 21.94 -0.44 -13.98
N ALA A 466 21.48 -1.42 -14.75
CA ALA A 466 20.42 -2.33 -14.32
C ALA A 466 21.00 -3.39 -13.37
N GLY A 467 20.57 -3.38 -12.11
CA GLY A 467 21.11 -4.25 -11.07
C GLY A 467 20.95 -5.74 -11.41
N ARG A 468 22.05 -6.48 -11.44
CA ARG A 468 22.06 -7.94 -11.68
C ARG A 468 21.32 -8.68 -10.57
N GLY A 469 20.09 -9.10 -10.86
CA GLY A 469 19.46 -10.20 -10.13
C GLY A 469 19.94 -11.54 -10.70
N ALA A 470 20.60 -12.36 -9.88
CA ALA A 470 20.96 -13.72 -10.28
C ALA A 470 19.69 -14.58 -10.31
N LEU A 471 19.17 -14.84 -11.51
CA LEU A 471 18.08 -15.79 -11.74
C LEU A 471 18.59 -17.20 -11.46
N ARG A 472 18.02 -17.88 -10.46
CA ARG A 472 18.22 -19.32 -10.23
C ARG A 472 16.89 -20.04 -10.42
N PRO A 473 16.84 -21.11 -11.25
CA PRO A 473 15.63 -21.93 -11.33
C PRO A 473 15.40 -22.62 -9.97
N LEU A 474 14.13 -22.86 -9.66
CA LEU A 474 13.72 -23.61 -8.45
C LEU A 474 14.15 -25.07 -8.51
#